data_AF-A0A7S4G2Z6-F1
#
_entry.id   AF-A0A7S4G2Z6-F1
#
_cell.length_a   1.000
_cell.length_b   1.000
_cell.length_c   1.000
_cell.angle_alpha   90.00
_cell.angle_beta   90.00
_cell.angle_gamma   90.00
#
_symmetry.space_group_name_H-M   'P 1'
#
loop_
_entity.id
_entity.type
_entity.pdbx_description
1 polymer ?
#
loop_
_entity_poly.entity_id
_entity_poly.type
_entity_poly.pdbx_seq_one_letter_code
_entity_poly.pdbx_strand_id
1 'polypeptide(L)'
;QRFVQFKLAGRDLGDDELDADHEKEYHASQLCSVAQLGKQDPSPTLHLLTQKLTDAVAQYAGLQLSPPATPQVLEHVHHAIRFVLQFGIEVLTDPDDPEAKPIPDPILLMGKRHERRPDAEHSNECCRLVRAVLSYAQCEDGYLEHAPPLVCPVVCRQQLTFLTRYVRSYLMPDADEYVDFCTTYATSFQEGHELVEQCLGKVVRCLRVFSSEPSVVKHAALLARALVTNRRAQRA
;
A
#
# COMPACT_ATOMS: atom_id res chain seq x y z
N GLN A 1 -10.95 36.66 -35.97
CA GLN A 1 -10.02 35.62 -35.48
C GLN A 1 -8.66 36.26 -35.26
N ARG A 2 -8.22 36.43 -34.01
CA ARG A 2 -6.87 36.91 -33.65
C ARG A 2 -6.23 35.82 -32.77
N PHE A 3 -5.16 35.21 -33.27
CA PHE A 3 -4.28 34.36 -32.47
C PHE A 3 -3.38 35.26 -31.63
N VAL A 4 -3.39 35.07 -30.31
CA VAL A 4 -2.41 35.66 -29.39
C VAL A 4 -1.30 34.63 -29.20
N GLN A 5 -0.13 34.90 -29.75
CA GLN A 5 1.11 34.22 -29.40
C GLN A 5 1.55 34.71 -28.01
N PHE A 6 1.53 33.83 -27.02
CA PHE A 6 2.25 34.05 -25.77
C PHE A 6 3.72 33.71 -25.98
N LYS A 7 4.56 34.74 -26.11
CA LYS A 7 5.98 34.67 -25.79
C LYS A 7 6.10 34.59 -24.27
N LEU A 8 6.35 33.39 -23.74
CA LEU A 8 6.96 33.29 -22.41
C LEU A 8 8.46 33.49 -22.59
N ALA A 9 8.91 34.63 -22.07
CA ALA A 9 10.31 34.97 -21.90
C ALA A 9 10.98 33.89 -21.02
N GLY A 10 12.23 33.58 -21.35
CA GLY A 10 13.05 32.62 -20.62
C GLY A 10 13.04 32.90 -19.12
N ARG A 11 12.63 31.90 -18.36
CA ARG A 11 13.07 31.65 -17.00
C ARG A 11 13.80 30.31 -17.02
N ASP A 12 14.98 30.30 -16.43
CA ASP A 12 15.79 29.12 -16.21
C ASP A 12 14.95 27.98 -15.63
N LEU A 13 14.93 26.85 -16.34
CA LEU A 13 14.32 25.59 -15.91
C LEU A 13 15.22 24.84 -14.91
N GLY A 14 16.08 25.56 -14.17
CA GLY A 14 17.12 24.97 -13.31
C GLY A 14 16.76 24.91 -11.82
N ASP A 15 15.90 25.81 -11.33
CA ASP A 15 15.58 25.91 -9.89
C ASP A 15 14.31 25.12 -9.49
N ASP A 16 13.33 24.96 -10.39
CA ASP A 16 12.05 24.29 -10.06
C ASP A 16 12.19 22.77 -9.83
N GLU A 17 13.19 22.10 -10.43
CA GLU A 17 13.44 20.66 -10.22
C GLU A 17 14.14 20.38 -8.88
N LEU A 18 15.02 21.30 -8.43
CA LEU A 18 15.69 21.17 -7.15
C LEU A 18 14.68 21.28 -6.00
N ASP A 19 13.76 22.24 -6.04
CA ASP A 19 12.74 22.41 -5.00
C ASP A 19 11.81 21.19 -4.88
N ALA A 20 11.44 20.59 -6.01
CA ALA A 20 10.56 19.42 -6.04
C ALA A 20 11.20 18.15 -5.43
N ASP A 21 12.52 17.98 -5.55
CA ASP A 21 13.23 16.85 -4.98
C ASP A 21 13.49 17.04 -3.48
N HIS A 22 13.78 18.26 -3.03
CA HIS A 22 13.88 18.59 -1.60
C HIS A 22 12.55 18.41 -0.87
N GLU A 23 11.42 18.79 -1.49
CA GLU A 23 10.08 18.60 -0.91
C GLU A 23 9.73 17.10 -0.76
N LYS A 24 10.07 16.27 -1.75
CA LYS A 24 9.90 14.81 -1.67
C LYS A 24 10.73 14.19 -0.56
N GLU A 25 11.99 14.58 -0.43
CA GLU A 25 12.89 14.08 0.62
C GLU A 25 12.40 14.50 2.01
N TYR A 26 11.95 15.75 2.16
CA TYR A 26 11.38 16.24 3.39
C TYR A 26 10.10 15.47 3.79
N HIS A 27 9.18 15.25 2.84
CA HIS A 27 7.99 14.46 3.09
C HIS A 27 8.31 12.99 3.43
N ALA A 28 9.29 12.39 2.77
CA ALA A 28 9.74 11.04 3.08
C ALA A 28 10.31 10.96 4.51
N SER A 29 11.09 11.96 4.93
CA SER A 29 11.64 12.07 6.29
C SER A 29 10.56 12.25 7.35
N GLN A 30 9.57 13.11 7.09
CA GLN A 30 8.41 13.28 7.98
C GLN A 30 7.60 11.99 8.11
N LEU A 31 7.31 11.33 6.99
CA LEU A 31 6.56 10.08 6.99
C LEU A 31 7.31 8.99 7.77
N CYS A 32 8.62 8.85 7.55
CA CYS A 32 9.46 7.91 8.29
C CYS A 32 9.41 8.22 9.78
N SER A 33 9.55 9.48 10.18
CA SER A 33 9.51 9.91 11.58
C SER A 33 8.17 9.57 12.26
N VAL A 34 7.05 9.86 11.59
CA VAL A 34 5.72 9.54 12.11
C VAL A 34 5.51 8.02 12.12
N ALA A 35 6.09 7.28 11.17
CA ALA A 35 5.97 5.82 11.12
C ALA A 35 6.74 5.16 12.27
N GLN A 36 7.89 5.71 12.64
CA GLN A 36 8.63 5.27 13.83
C GLN A 36 7.83 5.47 15.11
N LEU A 37 7.10 6.59 15.25
CA LEU A 37 6.16 6.78 16.36
C LEU A 37 5.03 5.74 16.31
N GLY A 38 4.49 5.46 15.12
CA GLY A 38 3.50 4.41 14.90
C GLY A 38 3.99 3.01 15.28
N LYS A 39 5.28 2.71 15.05
CA LYS A 39 5.92 1.45 15.42
C LYS A 39 6.10 1.30 16.94
N GLN A 40 6.17 2.39 17.70
CA GLN A 40 6.28 2.32 19.16
C GLN A 40 5.00 1.75 19.80
N ASP A 41 3.83 2.06 19.22
CA ASP A 41 2.55 1.49 19.62
C ASP A 41 1.71 1.08 18.39
N PRO A 42 2.03 -0.07 17.79
CA PRO A 42 1.50 -0.43 16.47
C PRO A 42 0.02 -0.80 16.51
N SER A 43 -0.50 -1.32 17.63
CA SER A 43 -1.89 -1.77 17.72
C SER A 43 -2.90 -0.62 17.51
N PRO A 44 -2.88 0.47 18.30
CA PRO A 44 -3.81 1.58 18.08
C PRO A 44 -3.53 2.30 16.76
N THR A 45 -2.27 2.39 16.33
CA THR A 45 -1.90 2.98 15.04
C THR A 45 -2.54 2.24 13.87
N LEU A 46 -2.36 0.93 13.80
CA LEU A 46 -2.91 0.09 12.73
C LEU A 46 -4.43 -0.01 12.80
N HIS A 47 -5.01 0.01 14.01
CA HIS A 47 -6.45 0.08 14.20
C HIS A 47 -7.04 1.35 13.58
N LEU A 48 -6.48 2.52 13.91
CA LEU A 48 -6.90 3.79 13.35
C LEU A 48 -6.75 3.82 11.83
N LEU A 49 -5.65 3.30 11.30
CA LEU A 49 -5.42 3.23 9.86
C LEU A 49 -6.43 2.33 9.17
N THR A 50 -6.72 1.16 9.74
CA THR A 50 -7.73 0.24 9.23
C THR A 50 -9.10 0.91 9.19
N GLN A 51 -9.47 1.64 10.25
CA GLN A 51 -10.73 2.38 10.29
C GLN A 51 -10.77 3.46 9.19
N LYS A 52 -9.73 4.28 9.07
CA LYS A 52 -9.65 5.34 8.05
C LYS A 52 -9.71 4.79 6.63
N LEU A 53 -9.05 3.66 6.36
CA LEU A 53 -9.14 3.00 5.06
C LEU A 53 -10.55 2.47 4.82
N THR A 54 -11.16 1.82 5.81
CA THR A 54 -12.51 1.26 5.69
C THR A 54 -13.54 2.37 5.43
N ASP A 55 -13.46 3.49 6.14
CA ASP A 55 -14.32 4.66 5.94
C ASP A 55 -14.14 5.26 4.54
N ALA A 56 -12.88 5.39 4.08
CA ALA A 56 -12.59 5.91 2.75
C ALA A 56 -13.06 4.97 1.63
N VAL A 57 -12.92 3.65 1.82
CA VAL A 57 -13.41 2.63 0.87
C VAL A 57 -14.94 2.61 0.85
N ALA A 58 -15.61 2.77 1.99
CA ALA A 58 -17.07 2.87 2.03
C ALA A 58 -17.57 4.14 1.30
N GLN A 59 -16.88 5.26 1.47
CA GLN A 59 -17.16 6.48 0.70
C GLN A 59 -16.92 6.26 -0.79
N TYR A 60 -15.81 5.62 -1.15
CA TYR A 60 -15.48 5.26 -2.53
C TYR A 60 -16.60 4.40 -3.15
N ALA A 61 -16.98 3.31 -2.49
CA ALA A 61 -18.10 2.41 -2.84
C ALA A 61 -19.41 3.17 -3.08
N GLY A 62 -19.72 4.13 -2.21
CA GLY A 62 -20.93 4.97 -2.30
C GLY A 62 -20.99 5.83 -3.57
N LEU A 63 -19.86 6.15 -4.21
CA LEU A 63 -19.82 6.95 -5.44
C LEU A 63 -20.44 6.24 -6.65
N GLN A 64 -20.61 4.90 -6.63
CA GLN A 64 -21.37 4.19 -7.67
C GLN A 64 -22.88 4.38 -7.53
N LEU A 65 -23.36 4.59 -6.30
CA LEU A 65 -24.77 4.58 -5.97
C LEU A 65 -25.41 5.97 -5.99
N SER A 66 -24.60 7.03 -6.06
CA SER A 66 -25.05 8.42 -5.93
C SER A 66 -24.68 9.26 -7.18
N PRO A 67 -25.51 10.26 -7.55
CA PRO A 67 -25.28 11.14 -8.71
C PRO A 67 -23.93 11.88 -8.61
N PRO A 68 -23.37 12.36 -9.73
CA PRO A 68 -21.93 12.34 -9.97
C PRO A 68 -21.14 12.97 -8.83
N ALA A 69 -20.25 12.16 -8.24
CA ALA A 69 -19.27 12.62 -7.27
C ALA A 69 -18.58 13.87 -7.82
N THR A 70 -18.55 14.94 -7.02
CA THR A 70 -17.77 16.10 -7.41
C THR A 70 -16.30 15.70 -7.50
N PRO A 71 -15.51 16.26 -8.43
CA PRO A 71 -14.08 15.95 -8.53
C PRO A 71 -13.33 16.11 -7.21
N GLN A 72 -13.75 17.07 -6.37
CA GLN A 72 -13.15 17.30 -5.04
C GLN A 72 -13.40 16.14 -4.05
N VAL A 73 -14.58 15.52 -4.08
CA VAL A 73 -14.88 14.38 -3.21
C VAL A 73 -14.04 13.17 -3.62
N LEU A 74 -13.95 12.91 -4.93
CA LEU A 74 -13.15 11.82 -5.46
C LEU A 74 -11.65 12.02 -5.13
N GLU A 75 -11.13 13.24 -5.30
CA GLU A 75 -9.76 13.60 -4.93
C GLU A 75 -9.50 13.40 -3.43
N HIS A 76 -10.42 13.84 -2.56
CA HIS A 76 -10.29 13.66 -1.12
C HIS A 76 -10.23 12.18 -0.72
N VAL A 77 -11.10 11.35 -1.30
CA VAL A 77 -11.12 9.90 -1.05
C VAL A 77 -9.83 9.25 -1.54
N HIS A 78 -9.37 9.56 -2.75
CA HIS A 78 -8.09 9.07 -3.27
C HIS A 78 -6.90 9.49 -2.41
N HIS A 79 -6.90 10.73 -1.93
CA HIS A 79 -5.86 11.23 -1.04
C HIS A 79 -5.84 10.46 0.29
N ALA A 80 -7.01 10.24 0.90
CA ALA A 80 -7.14 9.48 2.15
C ALA A 80 -6.64 8.03 1.99
N ILE A 81 -7.07 7.34 0.93
CA ILE A 81 -6.63 5.96 0.65
C ILE A 81 -5.11 5.93 0.43
N ARG A 82 -4.58 6.84 -0.41
CA ARG A 82 -3.14 6.92 -0.68
C ARG A 82 -2.35 7.14 0.61
N PHE A 83 -2.79 8.06 1.47
CA PHE A 83 -2.13 8.34 2.74
C PHE A 83 -2.09 7.11 3.64
N VAL A 84 -3.22 6.40 3.80
CA VAL A 84 -3.25 5.19 4.64
C VAL A 84 -2.36 4.09 4.06
N LEU A 85 -2.37 3.88 2.74
CA LEU A 85 -1.48 2.92 2.10
C LEU A 85 0.00 3.29 2.30
N GLN A 86 0.34 4.56 2.13
CA GLN A 86 1.72 5.02 2.29
C GLN A 86 2.19 4.91 3.74
N PHE A 87 1.42 5.41 4.69
CA PHE A 87 1.78 5.38 6.10
C PHE A 87 1.71 3.97 6.69
N GLY A 88 0.70 3.19 6.32
CA GLY A 88 0.53 1.82 6.79
C GLY A 88 1.71 0.92 6.44
N ILE A 89 2.25 1.02 5.21
CA ILE A 89 3.40 0.18 4.85
C ILE A 89 4.69 0.60 5.56
N GLU A 90 4.89 1.89 5.82
CA GLU A 90 6.04 2.35 6.60
C GLU A 90 5.97 1.91 8.07
N VAL A 91 4.77 1.75 8.63
CA VAL A 91 4.61 1.19 9.98
C VAL A 91 4.85 -0.32 9.98
N LEU A 92 4.35 -1.03 8.96
CA LEU A 92 4.45 -2.49 8.89
C LEU A 92 5.84 -2.99 8.49
N THR A 93 6.60 -2.25 7.70
CA THR A 93 7.88 -2.72 7.17
C THR A 93 8.99 -1.75 7.53
N ASP A 94 10.21 -2.25 7.66
CA ASP A 94 11.38 -1.39 7.62
C ASP A 94 11.68 -0.99 6.16
N PRO A 95 12.43 0.11 5.93
CA PRO A 95 12.90 0.44 4.59
C PRO A 95 13.67 -0.74 3.98
N ASP A 96 13.80 -0.77 2.64
CA ASP A 96 14.58 -1.78 1.88
C ASP A 96 16.10 -1.64 2.19
N ASP A 97 16.49 -1.75 3.47
CA ASP A 97 17.85 -1.84 3.97
C ASP A 97 18.23 -3.33 4.03
N PRO A 98 19.28 -3.77 3.31
CA PRO A 98 19.70 -5.16 3.31
C PRO A 98 20.14 -5.69 4.69
N GLU A 99 20.43 -4.80 5.64
CA GLU A 99 20.80 -5.17 7.02
C GLU A 99 19.61 -5.16 7.98
N ALA A 100 18.48 -4.56 7.59
CA ALA A 100 17.29 -4.50 8.44
C ALA A 100 16.47 -5.79 8.34
N LYS A 101 15.85 -6.18 9.46
CA LYS A 101 14.86 -7.24 9.45
C LYS A 101 13.65 -6.78 8.61
N PRO A 102 13.13 -7.61 7.70
CA PRO A 102 11.97 -7.23 6.90
C PRO A 102 10.74 -6.86 7.74
N ILE A 103 10.51 -7.57 8.86
CA ILE A 103 9.42 -7.29 9.79
C ILE A 103 9.98 -6.60 11.06
N PRO A 104 9.50 -5.40 11.41
CA PRO A 104 9.92 -4.70 12.62
C PRO A 104 9.58 -5.48 13.90
N ASP A 105 10.50 -5.48 14.88
CA ASP A 105 10.32 -6.17 16.17
C ASP A 105 9.03 -5.78 16.92
N PRO A 106 8.57 -4.50 16.93
CA PRO A 106 7.31 -4.14 17.57
C PRO A 106 6.08 -4.81 16.92
N ILE A 107 6.11 -5.02 15.61
CA ILE A 107 5.04 -5.72 14.88
C ILE A 107 5.04 -7.20 15.25
N LEU A 108 6.21 -7.85 15.27
CA LEU A 108 6.34 -9.25 15.72
C LEU A 108 5.84 -9.44 17.16
N LEU A 109 6.20 -8.52 18.05
CA LEU A 109 5.75 -8.55 19.44
C LEU A 109 4.22 -8.41 19.57
N MET A 110 3.62 -7.52 18.77
CA MET A 110 2.16 -7.39 18.69
C MET A 110 1.52 -8.70 18.22
N GLY A 111 2.08 -9.35 17.20
CA GLY A 111 1.65 -10.68 16.73
C GLY A 111 1.66 -11.73 17.83
N LYS A 112 2.79 -11.87 18.55
CA LYS A 112 2.90 -12.83 19.66
C LYS A 112 1.90 -12.56 20.79
N ARG A 113 1.65 -11.29 21.12
CA ARG A 113 0.67 -10.93 22.15
C ARG A 113 -0.72 -11.41 21.77
N HIS A 114 -1.07 -11.32 20.47
CA HIS A 114 -2.30 -11.84 19.93
C HIS A 114 -2.35 -13.38 19.96
N GLU A 115 -1.28 -14.10 19.61
CA GLU A 115 -1.26 -15.58 19.71
C GLU A 115 -1.46 -16.12 21.12
N ARG A 116 -0.93 -15.42 22.12
CA ARG A 116 -1.08 -15.80 23.53
C ARG A 116 -2.48 -15.53 24.07
N ARG A 117 -3.25 -14.67 23.41
CA ARG A 117 -4.63 -14.30 23.76
C ARG A 117 -5.43 -14.19 22.48
N PRO A 118 -5.79 -15.33 21.86
CA PRO A 118 -6.66 -15.35 20.70
C PRO A 118 -8.06 -15.00 21.17
N ASP A 119 -8.31 -13.72 21.47
CA ASP A 119 -9.65 -13.22 21.69
C ASP A 119 -10.36 -13.30 20.34
N ALA A 120 -11.41 -14.13 20.26
CA ALA A 120 -12.20 -14.30 19.04
C ALA A 120 -12.76 -12.99 18.47
N GLU A 121 -12.83 -11.94 19.29
CA GLU A 121 -13.29 -10.60 18.93
C GLU A 121 -12.19 -9.69 18.35
N HIS A 122 -10.91 -9.94 18.64
CA HIS A 122 -9.81 -9.02 18.31
C HIS A 122 -8.84 -9.65 17.32
N SER A 123 -9.13 -9.59 16.02
CA SER A 123 -8.15 -10.02 15.00
C SER A 123 -6.89 -9.15 15.00
N ASN A 124 -5.74 -9.76 14.70
CA ASN A 124 -4.45 -9.08 14.60
C ASN A 124 -4.53 -7.83 13.69
N GLU A 125 -4.20 -6.65 14.23
CA GLU A 125 -4.40 -5.35 13.54
C GLU A 125 -3.60 -5.21 12.24
N CYS A 126 -2.43 -5.84 12.14
CA CYS A 126 -1.69 -5.88 10.88
C CYS A 126 -2.45 -6.69 9.81
N CYS A 127 -2.98 -7.86 10.19
CA CYS A 127 -3.79 -8.68 9.28
C CYS A 127 -5.11 -7.98 8.90
N ARG A 128 -5.72 -7.23 9.84
CA ARG A 128 -6.91 -6.42 9.56
C ARG A 128 -6.64 -5.34 8.52
N LEU A 129 -5.56 -4.58 8.67
CA LEU A 129 -5.19 -3.55 7.71
C LEU A 129 -4.97 -4.14 6.32
N VAL A 130 -4.24 -5.25 6.23
CA VAL A 130 -3.95 -5.91 4.95
C VAL A 130 -5.22 -6.44 4.30
N ARG A 131 -6.15 -7.05 5.07
CA ARG A 131 -7.47 -7.44 4.57
C ARG A 131 -8.28 -6.24 4.07
N ALA A 132 -8.21 -5.09 4.74
CA ALA A 132 -8.85 -3.87 4.26
C ALA A 132 -8.23 -3.36 2.94
N VAL A 133 -6.91 -3.45 2.78
CA VAL A 133 -6.22 -3.12 1.52
C VAL A 133 -6.63 -4.06 0.38
N LEU A 134 -6.76 -5.36 0.67
CA LEU A 134 -7.23 -6.36 -0.29
C LEU A 134 -8.70 -6.16 -0.66
N SER A 135 -9.55 -5.86 0.32
CA SER A 135 -10.96 -5.49 0.09
C SER A 135 -11.08 -4.24 -0.79
N TYR A 136 -10.22 -3.23 -0.58
CA TYR A 136 -10.15 -2.09 -1.47
C TYR A 136 -9.74 -2.48 -2.90
N ALA A 137 -8.77 -3.38 -3.08
CA ALA A 137 -8.41 -3.88 -4.42
C ALA A 137 -9.63 -4.46 -5.14
N GLN A 138 -10.39 -5.33 -4.45
CA GLN A 138 -11.61 -5.95 -4.96
C GLN A 138 -12.68 -4.91 -5.32
N CYS A 139 -12.84 -3.90 -4.47
CA CYS A 139 -13.75 -2.79 -4.74
C CYS A 139 -13.34 -2.04 -6.02
N GLU A 140 -12.07 -1.65 -6.15
CA GLU A 140 -11.52 -0.98 -7.35
C GLU A 140 -11.72 -1.81 -8.62
N ASP A 141 -11.62 -3.13 -8.55
CA ASP A 141 -11.82 -3.99 -9.72
C ASP A 141 -13.22 -3.86 -10.32
N GLY A 142 -14.25 -3.70 -9.47
CA GLY A 142 -15.61 -3.40 -9.92
C GLY A 142 -15.72 -2.06 -10.66
N TYR A 143 -14.90 -1.07 -10.29
CA TYR A 143 -14.86 0.22 -11.00
C TYR A 143 -14.13 0.13 -12.33
N LEU A 144 -13.08 -0.68 -12.44
CA LEU A 144 -12.33 -0.83 -13.69
C LEU A 144 -13.23 -1.36 -14.83
N GLU A 145 -14.27 -2.12 -14.51
CA GLU A 145 -15.21 -2.66 -15.49
C GLU A 145 -16.37 -1.70 -15.82
N HIS A 146 -16.84 -0.91 -14.84
CA HIS A 146 -18.08 -0.15 -14.98
C HIS A 146 -17.91 1.39 -14.91
N ALA A 147 -16.82 1.87 -14.32
CA ALA A 147 -16.53 3.29 -14.18
C ALA A 147 -15.00 3.58 -14.14
N PRO A 148 -14.24 3.29 -15.23
CA PRO A 148 -12.80 3.51 -15.26
C PRO A 148 -12.31 4.92 -14.85
N PRO A 149 -13.02 6.02 -15.18
CA PRO A 149 -12.61 7.37 -14.77
C PRO A 149 -12.56 7.60 -13.26
N LEU A 150 -13.21 6.74 -12.46
CA LEU A 150 -13.18 6.81 -11.00
C LEU A 150 -11.94 6.15 -10.40
N VAL A 151 -11.12 5.47 -11.19
CA VAL A 151 -9.91 4.81 -10.71
C VAL A 151 -8.70 5.72 -10.93
N CYS A 152 -7.92 5.93 -9.87
CA CYS A 152 -6.74 6.78 -9.91
C CYS A 152 -5.45 5.97 -10.07
N PRO A 153 -4.69 6.13 -11.18
CA PRO A 153 -3.42 5.43 -11.39
C PRO A 153 -2.41 5.63 -10.25
N VAL A 154 -2.41 6.81 -9.61
CA VAL A 154 -1.53 7.12 -8.48
C VAL A 154 -1.87 6.27 -7.26
N VAL A 155 -3.15 6.02 -7.00
CA VAL A 155 -3.60 5.16 -5.89
C VAL A 155 -3.31 3.70 -6.22
N CYS A 156 -3.55 3.25 -7.45
CA CYS A 156 -3.18 1.90 -7.89
C CYS A 156 -1.69 1.64 -7.70
N ARG A 157 -0.84 2.60 -8.12
CA ARG A 157 0.61 2.53 -7.90
C ARG A 157 0.94 2.40 -6.42
N GLN A 158 0.35 3.22 -5.56
CA GLN A 158 0.59 3.17 -4.13
C GLN A 158 0.17 1.82 -3.51
N GLN A 159 -0.94 1.26 -3.98
CA GLN A 159 -1.40 -0.07 -3.55
C GLN A 159 -0.43 -1.17 -4.00
N LEU A 160 0.08 -1.11 -5.23
CA LEU A 160 1.12 -2.04 -5.71
C LEU A 160 2.40 -1.92 -4.89
N THR A 161 2.82 -0.71 -4.52
CA THR A 161 3.96 -0.50 -3.62
C THR A 161 3.73 -1.11 -2.24
N PHE A 162 2.55 -0.88 -1.64
CA PHE A 162 2.15 -1.49 -0.38
C PHE A 162 2.27 -3.01 -0.45
N LEU A 163 1.62 -3.63 -1.44
CA LEU A 163 1.60 -5.09 -1.60
C LEU A 163 2.99 -5.64 -1.88
N THR A 164 3.83 -4.93 -2.64
CA THR A 164 5.20 -5.38 -2.94
C THR A 164 6.04 -5.49 -1.67
N ARG A 165 6.05 -4.42 -0.84
CA ARG A 165 6.80 -4.42 0.42
C ARG A 165 6.22 -5.39 1.44
N TYR A 166 4.89 -5.48 1.49
CA TYR A 166 4.22 -6.44 2.36
C TYR A 166 4.58 -7.88 1.98
N VAL A 167 4.46 -8.24 0.70
CA VAL A 167 4.83 -9.58 0.21
C VAL A 167 6.28 -9.89 0.53
N ARG A 168 7.22 -8.98 0.26
CA ARG A 168 8.64 -9.20 0.58
C ARG A 168 8.86 -9.57 2.04
N SER A 169 8.18 -8.88 2.94
CA SER A 169 8.40 -9.00 4.38
C SER A 169 7.59 -10.12 5.04
N TYR A 170 6.37 -10.36 4.56
CA TYR A 170 5.38 -11.21 5.23
C TYR A 170 4.95 -12.43 4.43
N LEU A 171 5.21 -12.50 3.11
CA LEU A 171 4.89 -13.70 2.34
C LEU A 171 5.97 -14.75 2.58
N MET A 172 5.62 -15.72 3.43
CA MET A 172 6.44 -16.86 3.78
C MET A 172 7.84 -16.43 4.30
N PRO A 173 7.89 -15.67 5.41
CA PRO A 173 9.16 -15.21 5.97
C PRO A 173 10.01 -16.40 6.43
N ASP A 174 11.33 -16.23 6.37
CA ASP A 174 12.25 -17.21 6.93
C ASP A 174 12.16 -17.14 8.46
N ALA A 175 11.71 -18.24 9.08
CA ALA A 175 11.56 -18.29 10.52
C ALA A 175 12.91 -18.22 11.25
N ASP A 176 14.01 -18.64 10.60
CA ASP A 176 15.34 -18.66 11.19
C ASP A 176 15.93 -17.25 11.37
N GLU A 177 15.42 -16.25 10.63
CA GLU A 177 15.77 -14.84 10.81
C GLU A 177 15.21 -14.26 12.12
N TYR A 178 14.29 -14.96 12.78
CA TYR A 178 13.59 -14.47 13.96
C TYR A 178 13.67 -15.47 15.11
N VAL A 179 14.24 -15.05 16.25
CA VAL A 179 14.37 -15.87 17.47
C VAL A 179 13.03 -16.44 17.97
N ASP A 180 11.91 -15.84 17.59
CA ASP A 180 10.57 -16.25 17.97
C ASP A 180 9.58 -15.70 16.91
N PHE A 181 9.41 -16.39 15.79
CA PHE A 181 8.48 -15.95 14.76
C PHE A 181 7.00 -16.17 15.17
N CYS A 182 6.13 -15.23 14.81
CA CYS A 182 4.69 -15.31 15.07
C CYS A 182 3.97 -16.00 13.89
N THR A 183 3.43 -17.19 14.12
CA THR A 183 2.72 -17.99 13.09
C THR A 183 1.47 -17.31 12.54
N THR A 184 0.85 -16.38 13.28
CA THR A 184 -0.35 -15.64 12.87
C THR A 184 -0.18 -14.99 11.50
N TYR A 185 1.00 -14.44 11.19
CA TYR A 185 1.22 -13.78 9.90
C TYR A 185 1.28 -14.77 8.74
N ALA A 186 1.81 -15.97 8.97
CA ALA A 186 1.81 -17.04 7.98
C ALA A 186 0.40 -17.62 7.79
N THR A 187 -0.34 -17.86 8.86
CA THR A 187 -1.63 -18.56 8.80
C THR A 187 -2.81 -17.66 8.41
N SER A 188 -2.71 -16.34 8.63
CA SER A 188 -3.82 -15.40 8.41
C SER A 188 -4.32 -15.30 6.96
N PHE A 189 -3.54 -15.76 5.98
CA PHE A 189 -3.86 -15.72 4.56
C PHE A 189 -3.79 -17.10 3.89
N GLN A 190 -4.27 -18.15 4.59
CA GLN A 190 -4.22 -19.54 4.11
C GLN A 190 -2.80 -19.94 3.72
N GLU A 191 -1.83 -19.75 4.63
CA GLU A 191 -0.41 -20.01 4.37
C GLU A 191 0.18 -19.18 3.21
N GLY A 192 -0.46 -18.03 2.91
CA GLY A 192 -0.06 -17.10 1.86
C GLY A 192 -0.69 -17.38 0.49
N HIS A 193 -1.43 -18.48 0.31
CA HIS A 193 -2.07 -18.80 -0.97
C HIS A 193 -3.05 -17.72 -1.42
N GLU A 194 -3.93 -17.29 -0.52
CA GLU A 194 -4.92 -16.24 -0.79
C GLU A 194 -4.25 -14.92 -1.18
N LEU A 195 -3.18 -14.55 -0.47
CA LEU A 195 -2.44 -13.32 -0.74
C LEU A 195 -1.76 -13.35 -2.12
N VAL A 196 -1.15 -14.48 -2.49
CA VAL A 196 -0.51 -14.66 -3.80
C VAL A 196 -1.53 -14.54 -4.92
N GLU A 197 -2.68 -15.21 -4.80
CA GLU A 197 -3.74 -15.16 -5.81
C GLU A 197 -4.25 -13.73 -6.01
N GLN A 198 -4.57 -13.02 -4.92
CA GLN A 198 -5.04 -11.64 -5.00
C GLN A 198 -3.99 -10.69 -5.58
N CYS A 199 -2.71 -10.84 -5.20
CA CYS A 199 -1.63 -10.04 -5.76
C CYS A 199 -1.41 -10.30 -7.26
N LEU A 200 -1.45 -11.56 -7.71
CA LEU A 200 -1.35 -11.89 -9.13
C LEU A 200 -2.54 -11.34 -9.93
N GLY A 201 -3.76 -11.48 -9.40
CA GLY A 201 -4.95 -10.88 -9.99
C GLY A 201 -4.80 -9.37 -10.14
N LYS A 202 -4.27 -8.69 -9.12
CA LYS A 202 -3.98 -7.25 -9.15
C LYS A 202 -2.98 -6.89 -10.25
N VAL A 203 -1.86 -7.61 -10.34
CA VAL A 203 -0.83 -7.39 -11.39
C VAL A 203 -1.46 -7.49 -12.77
N VAL A 204 -2.17 -8.58 -13.07
CA VAL A 204 -2.78 -8.81 -14.39
C VAL A 204 -3.75 -7.70 -14.74
N ARG A 205 -4.62 -7.29 -13.80
CA ARG A 205 -5.60 -6.22 -14.03
C ARG A 205 -4.94 -4.88 -14.26
N CYS A 206 -3.95 -4.52 -13.45
CA CYS A 206 -3.21 -3.28 -13.65
C CYS A 206 -2.50 -3.24 -15.02
N LEU A 207 -1.86 -4.35 -15.43
CA LEU A 207 -1.21 -4.41 -16.74
C LEU A 207 -2.21 -4.35 -17.90
N ARG A 208 -3.43 -4.89 -17.71
CA ARG A 208 -4.49 -4.84 -18.72
C ARG A 208 -5.06 -3.44 -18.88
N VAL A 209 -5.39 -2.77 -17.77
CA VAL A 209 -6.08 -1.46 -17.82
C VAL A 209 -5.12 -0.29 -17.93
N PHE A 210 -4.00 -0.31 -17.22
CA PHE A 210 -3.03 0.77 -17.14
C PHE A 210 -1.78 0.49 -17.98
N SER A 211 -1.94 -0.19 -19.12
CA SER A 211 -0.82 -0.53 -20.02
C SER A 211 -0.06 0.69 -20.54
N SER A 212 -0.73 1.84 -20.64
CA SER A 212 -0.15 3.13 -21.04
C SER A 212 0.44 3.95 -19.89
N GLU A 213 0.31 3.50 -18.63
CA GLU A 213 0.81 4.23 -17.44
C GLU A 213 2.13 3.61 -16.96
N PRO A 214 3.31 4.15 -17.33
CA PRO A 214 4.59 3.50 -17.11
C PRO A 214 4.88 3.28 -15.62
N SER A 215 4.40 4.20 -14.77
CA SER A 215 4.55 4.10 -13.32
C SER A 215 3.81 2.89 -12.76
N VAL A 216 2.57 2.64 -13.19
CA VAL A 216 1.76 1.50 -12.73
C VAL A 216 2.36 0.19 -13.25
N VAL A 217 2.73 0.14 -14.54
CA VAL A 217 3.36 -1.04 -15.15
C VAL A 217 4.64 -1.44 -14.41
N LYS A 218 5.51 -0.47 -14.09
CA LYS A 218 6.74 -0.70 -13.32
C LYS A 218 6.44 -1.36 -11.96
N HIS A 219 5.48 -0.84 -11.21
CA HIS A 219 5.16 -1.36 -9.87
C HIS A 219 4.43 -2.71 -9.93
N ALA A 220 3.62 -2.96 -10.96
CA ALA A 220 3.03 -4.26 -11.20
C ALA A 220 4.11 -5.32 -11.48
N ALA A 221 5.14 -4.98 -12.27
CA ALA A 221 6.28 -5.85 -12.50
C ALA A 221 7.12 -6.09 -11.23
N LEU A 222 7.29 -5.08 -10.37
CA LEU A 222 7.98 -5.23 -9.09
C LEU A 222 7.23 -6.17 -8.13
N LEU A 223 5.90 -6.07 -8.06
CA LEU A 223 5.07 -7.00 -7.29
C LEU A 223 5.19 -8.43 -7.83
N ALA A 224 5.08 -8.61 -9.15
CA ALA A 224 5.26 -9.91 -9.79
C ALA A 224 6.63 -10.53 -9.48
N ARG A 225 7.69 -9.72 -9.52
CA ARG A 225 9.04 -10.16 -9.15
C ARG A 225 9.12 -10.59 -7.69
N ALA A 226 8.56 -9.79 -6.77
CA ALA A 226 8.57 -10.10 -5.33
C ALA A 226 7.90 -11.46 -5.02
N LEU A 227 6.77 -11.75 -5.68
CA LEU A 227 6.06 -13.02 -5.55
C LEU A 227 6.89 -14.24 -6.00
N VAL A 228 7.81 -14.06 -6.95
CA VAL A 228 8.68 -15.13 -7.47
C VAL A 228 9.96 -15.27 -6.66
N THR A 229 10.55 -14.16 -6.21
CA THR A 229 11.84 -14.19 -5.49
C THR A 229 11.71 -14.84 -4.11
N ASN A 230 10.63 -14.56 -3.38
CA ASN A 230 10.43 -15.15 -2.05
C ASN A 230 10.33 -16.69 -2.08
N ARG A 231 9.80 -17.26 -3.16
CA ARG A 231 9.73 -18.73 -3.35
C ARG A 231 11.09 -19.41 -3.56
N ARG A 232 12.12 -18.67 -3.99
CA ARG A 232 13.45 -19.23 -4.24
C ARG A 232 14.30 -19.27 -2.97
N ALA A 233 14.16 -18.28 -2.09
CA ALA A 233 14.87 -18.25 -0.81
C ALA A 233 14.53 -19.47 0.06
N GLN A 234 13.30 -19.99 -0.02
CA GLN A 234 12.86 -21.14 0.78
C GLN A 234 13.23 -22.53 0.23
N ARG A 235 13.79 -22.61 -0.98
CA ARG A 235 14.17 -23.89 -1.61
C ARG A 235 15.67 -24.14 -1.63
N ALA A 236 16.47 -23.13 -1.27
CA ALA A 236 17.93 -23.21 -1.18
C ALA A 236 18.33 -23.57 0.25
#